data_AF-A0A4U6VC62-F1
#
_entry.id   AF-A0A4U6VC62-F1
#
_cell.length_a   1.000
_cell.length_b   1.000
_cell.length_c   1.000
_cell.angle_alpha   90.00
_cell.angle_beta   90.00
_cell.angle_gamma   90.00
#
_symmetry.space_group_name_H-M   'P 1'
#
loop_
_entity.id
_entity.type
_entity.pdbx_description
1 polymer ?
#
loop_
_entity_poly.entity_id
_entity_poly.type
_entity_poly.pdbx_seq_one_letter_code
_entity_poly.pdbx_strand_id
1 'polypeptide(L)'
;MEVMPAKIPRAASLPDGLIAEILTRVPYRSLCRFKCASRPWLALCSDPGVRRKCPQTLSGFFFRSKEIYPSGYVSHFVNASGRDLPMVDPSLSFLPPSHRDVAIVDCCNGLLLCCRLNLLLLDVYASCYFVCNPATDVLR
;
A
#
# COMPACT_ATOMS: atom_id res chain seq x y z
N MET A 1 -5.06 -60.47 -7.47
CA MET A 1 -5.11 -59.43 -8.51
C MET A 1 -4.90 -58.09 -7.82
N GLU A 2 -3.67 -57.57 -7.89
CA GLU A 2 -3.34 -56.21 -7.42
C GLU A 2 -3.99 -55.20 -8.37
N VAL A 3 -4.89 -54.37 -7.83
CA VAL A 3 -5.50 -53.27 -8.58
C VAL A 3 -4.46 -52.14 -8.64
N MET A 4 -3.79 -52.01 -9.78
CA MET A 4 -2.89 -50.89 -10.05
C MET A 4 -3.69 -49.58 -9.98
N PRO A 5 -3.27 -48.57 -9.19
CA PRO A 5 -4.00 -47.32 -9.07
C PRO A 5 -4.03 -46.61 -10.43
N ALA A 6 -5.23 -46.22 -10.87
CA ALA A 6 -5.42 -45.48 -12.10
C ALA A 6 -4.60 -44.18 -12.07
N LYS A 7 -3.71 -44.03 -13.05
CA LYS A 7 -2.85 -42.85 -13.19
C LYS A 7 -3.75 -41.66 -13.53
N ILE A 8 -4.10 -40.85 -12.53
CA ILE A 8 -4.88 -39.61 -12.72
C ILE A 8 -4.15 -38.78 -13.78
N PRO A 9 -4.82 -38.38 -14.89
CA PRO A 9 -4.17 -37.56 -15.90
C PRO A 9 -3.69 -36.29 -15.24
N ARG A 10 -2.39 -35.97 -15.38
CA ARG A 10 -1.90 -34.66 -14.94
C ARG A 10 -2.70 -33.61 -15.70
N ALA A 11 -3.40 -32.75 -14.97
CA ALA A 11 -4.04 -31.59 -15.57
C ALA A 11 -3.00 -30.85 -16.40
N ALA A 12 -3.37 -30.47 -17.63
CA ALA A 12 -2.49 -29.68 -18.48
C ALA A 12 -2.05 -28.43 -17.72
N SER A 13 -0.75 -28.27 -17.49
CA SER A 13 -0.20 -27.12 -16.77
C SER A 13 -0.16 -25.92 -17.70
N LEU A 14 -0.77 -24.81 -17.29
CA LEU A 14 -0.62 -23.55 -17.99
C LEU A 14 0.86 -23.10 -17.93
N PRO A 15 1.43 -22.56 -19.02
CA PRO A 15 2.74 -21.91 -19.00
C PRO A 15 2.79 -20.75 -17.99
N ASP A 16 3.90 -20.61 -17.27
CA ASP A 16 4.10 -19.55 -16.26
C ASP A 16 3.85 -18.15 -16.80
N GLY A 17 4.19 -17.88 -18.06
CA GLY A 17 3.94 -16.59 -18.71
C GLY A 17 2.45 -16.24 -18.79
N LEU A 18 1.59 -17.22 -19.08
CA LEU A 18 0.15 -17.01 -19.12
C LEU A 18 -0.43 -16.86 -17.70
N ILE A 19 0.12 -17.59 -16.72
CA ILE A 19 -0.26 -17.42 -15.31
C ILE A 19 0.08 -16.01 -14.85
N ALA A 20 1.30 -15.53 -15.15
CA ALA A 20 1.74 -14.17 -14.83
C ALA A 20 0.81 -13.12 -15.47
N GLU A 21 0.39 -13.30 -16.72
CA GLU A 21 -0.56 -12.41 -17.38
C GLU A 21 -1.92 -12.39 -16.66
N ILE A 22 -2.45 -13.55 -16.28
CA ILE A 22 -3.69 -13.65 -15.49
C ILE A 22 -3.52 -12.92 -14.15
N LEU A 23 -2.39 -13.13 -13.47
CA LEU A 23 -2.08 -12.50 -12.19
C LEU A 23 -2.04 -10.96 -12.28
N THR A 24 -1.60 -10.41 -13.42
CA THR A 24 -1.60 -8.95 -13.64
C THR A 24 -3.01 -8.35 -13.70
N ARG A 25 -4.06 -9.16 -13.89
CA ARG A 25 -5.44 -8.68 -14.05
C ARG A 25 -6.28 -8.82 -12.78
N VAL A 26 -5.77 -9.52 -11.76
CA VAL A 26 -6.50 -9.67 -10.49
C VAL A 26 -6.23 -8.49 -9.55
N PRO A 27 -7.18 -8.14 -8.66
CA PRO A 27 -6.94 -7.13 -7.63
C PRO A 27 -5.73 -7.47 -6.76
N TYR A 28 -4.95 -6.46 -6.37
CA TYR A 28 -3.72 -6.65 -5.59
C TYR A 28 -3.94 -7.45 -4.29
N ARG A 29 -5.08 -7.28 -3.62
CA ARG A 29 -5.41 -8.07 -2.41
C ARG A 29 -5.52 -9.57 -2.69
N SER A 30 -6.09 -9.95 -3.82
CA SER A 30 -6.18 -11.36 -4.25
C SER A 30 -4.79 -11.91 -4.57
N LEU A 31 -3.95 -11.13 -5.26
CA LEU A 31 -2.56 -11.48 -5.53
C LEU A 31 -1.78 -11.76 -4.23
N CYS A 32 -1.97 -10.95 -3.19
CA CYS A 32 -1.35 -11.17 -1.89
C CYS A 32 -1.77 -12.51 -1.25
N ARG A 33 -3.03 -12.94 -1.43
CA ARG A 33 -3.53 -14.23 -0.91
C ARG A 33 -2.95 -15.41 -1.67
N PHE A 34 -2.73 -15.28 -2.98
CA PHE A 34 -2.17 -16.36 -3.80
C PHE A 34 -0.74 -16.75 -3.43
N LYS A 35 0.01 -15.86 -2.77
CA LYS A 35 1.34 -16.16 -2.22
C LYS A 35 1.35 -17.35 -1.26
N CYS A 36 0.22 -17.64 -0.62
CA CYS A 36 0.11 -18.75 0.34
C CYS A 36 -0.25 -20.10 -0.31
N ALA A 37 -0.51 -20.15 -1.63
CA ALA A 37 -0.98 -21.36 -2.29
C ALA A 37 0.14 -22.40 -2.52
N SER A 38 1.29 -21.97 -3.02
CA SER A 38 2.48 -22.82 -3.21
C SER A 38 3.74 -22.00 -3.48
N ARG A 39 4.93 -22.64 -3.46
CA ARG A 39 6.21 -21.96 -3.73
C ARG A 39 6.28 -21.33 -5.14
N PRO A 40 5.85 -21.99 -6.24
CA PRO A 40 5.76 -21.35 -7.56
C PRO A 40 4.87 -20.10 -7.57
N TRP A 41 3.70 -20.17 -6.93
CA TRP A 41 2.79 -19.03 -6.86
C TRP A 41 3.37 -17.87 -6.05
N LEU A 42 4.07 -18.16 -4.95
CA LEU A 42 4.81 -17.14 -4.19
C LEU A 42 5.83 -16.43 -5.08
N ALA A 43 6.63 -17.17 -5.86
CA ALA A 43 7.63 -16.60 -6.77
C ALA A 43 6.98 -15.71 -7.83
N LEU A 44 5.95 -16.20 -8.53
CA LEU A 44 5.22 -15.43 -9.55
C LEU A 44 4.53 -14.18 -8.97
N CYS A 45 3.90 -14.28 -7.81
CA CYS A 45 3.22 -13.14 -7.17
C CYS A 45 4.21 -12.11 -6.57
N SER A 46 5.46 -12.51 -6.35
CA SER A 46 6.52 -11.63 -5.84
C SER A 46 7.32 -10.97 -6.95
N ASP A 47 7.19 -11.45 -8.18
CA ASP A 47 7.84 -10.89 -9.37
C ASP A 47 7.53 -9.40 -9.54
N PRO A 48 8.54 -8.51 -9.65
CA PRO A 48 8.33 -7.09 -9.84
C PRO A 48 7.57 -6.74 -11.11
N GLY A 49 7.73 -7.52 -12.18
CA GLY A 49 7.04 -7.32 -13.46
C GLY A 49 5.54 -7.56 -13.36
N VAL A 50 5.13 -8.63 -12.67
CA VAL A 50 3.72 -8.90 -12.32
C VAL A 50 3.18 -7.78 -11.44
N ARG A 51 3.86 -7.47 -10.32
CA ARG A 51 3.39 -6.49 -9.33
C ARG A 51 3.19 -5.08 -9.89
N ARG A 52 4.07 -4.64 -10.81
CA ARG A 52 3.97 -3.31 -11.45
C ARG A 52 2.80 -3.19 -12.41
N LYS A 53 2.39 -4.31 -13.02
CA LYS A 53 1.27 -4.37 -13.96
C LYS A 53 -0.07 -4.61 -13.27
N CYS A 54 -0.05 -5.12 -12.05
CA CYS A 54 -1.28 -5.35 -11.29
C CYS A 54 -2.03 -4.02 -11.04
N PRO A 55 -3.36 -4.01 -11.18
CA PRO A 55 -4.16 -2.86 -10.81
C PRO A 55 -4.00 -2.64 -9.31
N GLN A 56 -3.27 -1.58 -8.96
CA GLN A 56 -3.23 -1.14 -7.57
C GLN A 56 -4.61 -0.60 -7.22
N THR A 57 -5.28 -1.31 -6.31
CA THR A 57 -6.58 -0.88 -5.82
C THR A 57 -6.37 0.39 -5.01
N LEU A 58 -6.99 1.49 -5.42
CA LEU A 58 -7.02 2.73 -4.65
C LEU A 58 -7.56 2.42 -3.26
N SER A 59 -6.77 2.70 -2.22
CA SER A 59 -7.16 2.41 -0.84
C SER A 59 -8.05 3.51 -0.27
N GLY A 60 -7.79 4.77 -0.64
CA GLY A 60 -8.47 5.93 -0.09
C GLY A 60 -7.76 7.23 -0.38
N PHE A 61 -8.23 8.29 0.27
CA PHE A 61 -7.79 9.66 0.08
C PHE A 61 -7.36 10.27 1.39
N PHE A 62 -6.22 10.96 1.38
CA PHE A 62 -5.82 11.87 2.44
C PHE A 62 -6.22 13.30 2.08
N PHE A 63 -6.74 14.04 3.05
CA PHE A 63 -6.95 15.49 2.92
C PHE A 63 -6.78 16.18 4.27
N ARG A 64 -6.59 17.50 4.25
CA ARG A 64 -6.49 18.32 5.46
C ARG A 64 -7.61 19.35 5.50
N SER A 65 -8.28 19.48 6.63
CA SER A 65 -9.20 20.58 6.90
C SER A 65 -8.57 21.54 7.91
N LYS A 66 -8.91 22.82 7.81
CA LYS A 66 -8.59 23.80 8.86
C LYS A 66 -9.70 23.75 9.90
N GLU A 67 -9.37 23.43 11.14
CA GLU A 67 -10.30 23.51 12.25
C GLU A 67 -10.16 24.84 12.98
N ILE A 68 -11.29 25.36 13.44
CA ILE A 68 -11.36 26.67 14.10
C ILE A 68 -10.94 26.54 15.57
N TYR A 69 -11.29 25.42 16.22
CA TYR A 69 -10.95 25.12 17.62
C TYR A 69 -10.77 23.61 17.86
N PRO A 70 -9.59 23.14 18.34
CA PRO A 70 -8.34 23.90 18.47
C PRO A 70 -7.87 24.41 17.10
N SER A 71 -7.24 25.60 17.05
CA SER A 71 -6.78 26.17 15.79
C SER A 71 -5.66 25.30 15.21
N GLY A 72 -5.89 24.67 14.06
CA GLY A 72 -4.92 23.78 13.46
C GLY A 72 -5.41 23.14 12.16
N TYR A 73 -4.52 22.38 11.53
CA TYR A 73 -4.88 21.50 10.44
C TYR A 73 -5.14 20.10 10.98
N VAL A 74 -6.25 19.51 10.60
CA VAL A 74 -6.57 18.12 10.92
C VAL A 74 -6.51 17.30 9.64
N SER A 75 -5.76 16.21 9.70
CA SER A 75 -5.65 15.24 8.62
C SER A 75 -6.77 14.22 8.70
N HIS A 76 -7.33 13.87 7.54
CA HIS A 76 -8.41 12.91 7.38
C HIS A 76 -8.01 11.83 6.39
N PHE A 77 -8.57 10.63 6.55
CA PHE A 77 -8.46 9.54 5.60
C PHE A 77 -9.83 8.95 5.31
N VAL A 78 -10.20 8.90 4.02
CA VAL A 78 -11.45 8.31 3.56
C VAL A 78 -11.15 7.08 2.72
N ASN A 79 -11.67 5.93 3.13
CA ASN A 79 -11.57 4.69 2.38
C ASN A 79 -12.28 4.82 1.03
N ALA A 80 -11.61 4.46 -0.07
CA ALA A 80 -12.24 4.45 -1.40
C ALA A 80 -13.37 3.41 -1.52
N SER A 81 -13.35 2.38 -0.66
CA SER A 81 -14.38 1.35 -0.59
C SER A 81 -15.69 1.81 0.06
N GLY A 82 -15.71 2.99 0.71
CA GLY A 82 -16.87 3.49 1.45
C GLY A 82 -17.26 2.65 2.68
N ARG A 83 -16.41 1.70 3.12
CA ARG A 83 -16.64 0.91 4.33
C ARG A 83 -16.05 1.59 5.57
N ASP A 84 -16.68 1.35 6.71
CA ASP A 84 -16.37 1.98 7.99
C ASP A 84 -15.07 1.48 8.65
N LEU A 85 -14.55 2.38 9.48
CA LEU A 85 -13.20 2.49 10.07
C LEU A 85 -12.08 2.79 9.05
N PRO A 86 -11.36 3.92 9.19
CA PRO A 86 -10.25 4.24 8.31
C PRO A 86 -9.19 3.14 8.43
N MET A 87 -8.71 2.65 7.28
CA MET A 87 -7.69 1.59 7.22
C MET A 87 -6.32 2.02 7.78
N VAL A 88 -6.16 3.32 8.01
CA VAL A 88 -4.93 3.98 8.38
C VAL A 88 -5.28 5.10 9.36
N ASP A 89 -4.44 5.33 10.37
CA ASP A 89 -4.57 6.51 11.23
C ASP A 89 -4.21 7.79 10.46
N PRO A 90 -5.17 8.68 10.18
CA PRO A 90 -4.91 9.88 9.40
C PRO A 90 -4.03 10.91 10.14
N SER A 91 -3.95 10.83 11.46
CA SER A 91 -3.11 11.73 12.26
C SER A 91 -1.61 11.40 12.16
N LEU A 92 -1.26 10.26 11.55
CA LEU A 92 0.11 9.76 11.44
C LEU A 92 0.82 9.73 12.81
N SER A 93 0.12 9.26 13.85
CA SER A 93 0.57 9.34 15.24
C SER A 93 1.88 8.57 15.53
N PHE A 94 2.24 7.62 14.67
CA PHE A 94 3.53 6.91 14.70
C PHE A 94 4.73 7.81 14.41
N LEU A 95 4.51 8.98 13.81
CA LEU A 95 5.56 9.94 13.56
C LEU A 95 6.07 10.55 14.88
N PRO A 96 7.38 10.90 14.95
CA PRO A 96 7.91 11.62 16.10
C PRO A 96 7.09 12.89 16.37
N PRO A 97 6.95 13.34 17.63
CA PRO A 97 6.22 14.57 17.96
C PRO A 97 6.65 15.80 17.16
N SER A 98 7.93 15.86 16.76
CA SER A 98 8.48 16.90 15.89
C SER A 98 7.92 16.89 14.46
N HIS A 99 7.21 15.85 14.02
CA HIS A 99 6.72 15.64 12.66
C HIS A 99 5.18 15.52 12.58
N ARG A 100 4.45 15.98 13.60
CA ARG A 100 2.98 15.85 13.64
C ARG A 100 2.22 16.89 12.83
N ASP A 101 2.82 18.06 12.57
CA ASP A 101 2.23 19.11 11.72
C ASP A 101 2.92 19.15 10.35
N VAL A 102 2.52 18.22 9.48
CA VAL A 102 3.16 17.98 8.19
C VAL A 102 2.19 18.09 7.04
N ALA A 103 2.69 18.58 5.92
CA ALA A 103 1.98 18.63 4.66
C ALA A 103 2.29 17.38 3.84
N ILE A 104 1.25 16.68 3.39
CA ILE A 104 1.39 15.64 2.37
C ILE A 104 1.57 16.37 1.03
N VAL A 105 2.70 16.11 0.37
CA VAL A 105 3.09 16.73 -0.90
C VAL A 105 2.75 15.82 -2.07
N ASP A 106 3.01 14.52 -1.93
CA ASP A 106 2.79 13.53 -2.98
C ASP A 106 2.57 12.12 -2.38
N CYS A 107 2.11 11.18 -3.19
CA CYS A 107 1.95 9.78 -2.79
C CYS A 107 2.31 8.79 -3.91
N CYS A 108 2.87 7.64 -3.54
CA CYS A 108 3.22 6.59 -4.50
C CYS A 108 3.17 5.21 -3.86
N ASN A 109 2.38 4.29 -4.41
CA ASN A 109 2.27 2.89 -3.95
C ASN A 109 2.00 2.75 -2.43
N GLY A 110 1.20 3.65 -1.86
CA GLY A 110 0.90 3.68 -0.42
C GLY A 110 1.95 4.39 0.44
N LEU A 111 3.04 4.90 -0.14
CA LEU A 111 3.97 5.81 0.52
C LEU A 111 3.47 7.24 0.41
N LEU A 112 3.72 8.04 1.45
CA LEU A 112 3.47 9.47 1.46
C LEU A 112 4.80 10.22 1.49
N LEU A 113 4.94 11.22 0.62
CA LEU A 113 5.97 12.24 0.72
C LEU A 113 5.42 13.38 1.58
N CYS A 114 6.06 13.63 2.71
CA CYS A 114 5.65 14.65 3.66
C CYS A 114 6.70 15.77 3.74
N CYS A 115 6.24 17.00 3.92
CA CYS A 115 7.04 18.17 4.16
C CYS A 115 6.66 18.82 5.49
N ARG A 116 7.66 19.12 6.29
CA ARG A 116 7.51 19.92 7.51
C ARG A 116 8.09 21.30 7.29
N LEU A 117 7.30 22.33 7.57
CA LEU A 117 7.78 23.71 7.57
C LEU A 117 8.49 24.00 8.91
N ASN A 118 9.79 24.30 8.87
CA ASN A 118 10.51 24.80 10.05
C ASN A 118 10.33 26.31 10.15
N LEU A 119 9.35 26.74 10.94
CA LEU A 119 9.14 28.17 11.23
C LEU A 119 10.13 28.75 12.25
N LEU A 120 10.96 27.91 12.88
CA LEU A 120 11.92 28.31 13.93
C LEU A 120 13.21 28.91 13.37
N LEU A 121 13.55 28.60 12.13
CA LEU A 121 14.63 29.28 11.41
C LEU A 121 13.95 30.29 10.52
N LEU A 122 14.34 31.57 10.60
CA LEU A 122 13.94 32.64 9.68
C LEU A 122 14.33 32.38 8.20
N ASP A 123 14.58 31.12 7.86
CA ASP A 123 15.05 30.63 6.58
C ASP A 123 14.01 29.65 6.01
N VAL A 124 13.23 30.15 5.06
CA VAL A 124 12.15 29.41 4.34
C VAL A 124 12.69 28.14 3.66
N TYR A 125 14.02 28.03 3.51
CA TYR A 125 14.70 26.92 2.85
C TYR A 125 14.95 25.68 3.73
N ALA A 126 14.72 25.74 5.06
CA ALA A 126 14.95 24.61 5.95
C ALA A 126 13.76 23.63 6.06
N SER A 127 13.04 23.42 4.95
CA SER A 127 11.93 22.45 4.90
C SER A 127 12.47 21.02 4.99
N CYS A 128 11.98 20.24 5.96
CA CYS A 128 12.37 18.84 6.10
C CYS A 128 11.39 17.96 5.32
N TYR A 129 11.93 17.17 4.39
CA TYR A 129 11.17 16.16 3.64
C TYR A 129 11.47 14.78 4.20
N PHE A 130 10.44 13.95 4.26
CA PHE A 130 10.57 12.55 4.66
C PHE A 130 9.49 11.71 4.00
N VAL A 131 9.71 10.39 3.97
CA VAL A 131 8.75 9.45 3.39
C VAL A 131 8.20 8.59 4.52
N CYS A 132 6.89 8.35 4.53
CA CYS A 132 6.31 7.39 5.48
C CYS A 132 5.39 6.39 4.78
N ASN A 133 5.19 5.24 5.43
CA ASN A 133 4.20 4.25 5.05
C ASN A 133 3.12 4.16 6.15
N PRO A 134 2.00 4.87 5.98
CA PRO A 134 0.91 4.84 6.95
C PRO A 134 0.24 3.47 7.10
N ALA A 135 0.39 2.57 6.13
CA ALA A 135 -0.18 1.22 6.22
C ALA A 135 0.65 0.28 7.10
N THR A 136 1.89 0.66 7.44
CA THR A 136 2.78 -0.13 8.30
C THR A 136 3.36 0.66 9.46
N ASP A 137 2.94 1.91 9.65
CA ASP A 137 3.45 2.82 10.68
C ASP A 137 4.99 2.97 10.68
N VAL A 138 5.59 3.02 9.47
CA VAL A 138 7.05 3.14 9.30
C VAL A 138 7.42 4.49 8.69
N LEU A 139 8.37 5.17 9.34
CA LEU A 139 9.10 6.33 8.81
C LEU A 139 10.33 5.87 8.01
N ARG A 140 10.61 6.49 6.86
CA ARG A 140 11.74 6.19 5.97
C ARG A 140 12.52 7.45 5.59
#